data_AF-A0A950Y628-F1
#
_entry.id   AF-A0A950Y628-F1
#
_cell.length_a   1.000
_cell.length_b   1.000
_cell.length_c   1.000
_cell.angle_alpha   90.00
_cell.angle_beta   90.00
_cell.angle_gamma   90.00
#
_symmetry.space_group_name_H-M   'P 1'
#
loop_
_entity.id
_entity.type
_entity.pdbx_description
1 polymer ?
#
loop_
_entity_poly.entity_id
_entity_poly.type
_entity_poly.pdbx_seq_one_letter_code
_entity_poly.pdbx_strand_id
1 'polypeptide(L)'
;MMRSFTYVLLAGWFALASCGRKASTGISVDSALRPYVPPDANVLAGLNVDQLKKSPFYQRYENKLNFPLFDAGSERIGLDPRRDLSNVLVAWTGKQSLFIARGRFNAPVVQKKLIDLGVHIPMAFPKSSIVLASSTQSMVDAATERNGSIPEELQQRLQSIPRGDELWLVSRG
;
A
#
# COMPACT_ATOMS: atom_id res chain seq x y z
N MET A 1 -42.49 43.34 24.65
CA MET A 1 -42.17 41.93 24.99
C MET A 1 -41.72 41.09 23.77
N MET A 2 -41.07 41.66 22.74
CA MET A 2 -40.81 40.96 21.45
C MET A 2 -39.41 41.18 20.85
N ARG A 3 -38.38 41.52 21.65
CA ARG A 3 -37.01 41.77 21.15
C ARG A 3 -35.95 40.78 21.62
N SER A 4 -36.30 39.85 22.52
CA SER A 4 -35.35 38.91 23.12
C SER A 4 -35.29 37.55 22.41
N PHE A 5 -36.23 37.27 21.50
CA PHE A 5 -36.36 35.95 20.84
C PHE A 5 -35.41 35.78 19.63
N THR A 6 -34.93 36.87 19.05
CA THR A 6 -34.09 36.83 17.83
C THR A 6 -32.64 36.45 18.13
N TYR A 7 -32.16 36.69 19.35
CA TYR A 7 -30.77 36.40 19.73
C TYR A 7 -30.52 34.92 20.07
N VAL A 8 -31.56 34.18 20.47
CA VAL A 8 -31.44 32.74 20.79
C VAL A 8 -31.27 31.90 19.52
N LEU A 9 -31.80 32.37 18.38
CA LEU A 9 -31.68 31.66 17.11
C LEU A 9 -30.33 31.85 16.41
N LEU A 10 -29.57 32.91 16.69
CA LEU A 10 -28.24 33.12 16.10
C LEU A 10 -27.11 32.37 16.83
N ALA A 11 -27.29 32.01 18.10
CA ALA A 11 -26.27 31.30 18.88
C ALA A 11 -26.23 29.78 18.60
N GLY A 12 -27.30 29.22 18.01
CA GLY A 12 -27.40 27.78 17.74
C GLY A 12 -26.59 27.29 16.52
N TRP A 13 -26.16 28.18 15.63
CA TRP A 13 -25.48 27.78 14.39
C TRP A 13 -23.96 27.57 14.51
N PHE A 14 -23.34 27.97 15.62
CA PHE A 14 -21.90 27.77 15.82
C PHE A 14 -21.53 26.42 16.45
N ALA A 15 -22.50 25.60 16.88
CA ALA A 15 -22.23 24.37 17.62
C ALA A 15 -21.93 23.12 16.75
N LEU A 16 -21.96 23.21 15.41
CA LEU A 16 -21.85 22.05 14.51
C LEU A 16 -20.48 21.88 13.82
N ALA A 17 -19.49 22.73 14.10
CA ALA A 17 -18.22 22.75 13.34
C ALA A 17 -17.02 22.09 14.03
N SER A 18 -17.21 21.22 15.03
CA SER A 18 -16.09 20.54 15.71
C SER A 18 -16.21 19.02 15.75
N CYS A 19 -16.56 18.40 14.62
CA CYS A 19 -16.08 17.06 14.32
C CYS A 19 -14.60 17.14 13.90
N GLY A 20 -13.73 17.45 14.86
CA GLY A 20 -12.29 17.37 14.68
C GLY A 20 -11.92 15.92 14.44
N ARG A 21 -11.75 15.53 13.17
CA ARG A 21 -11.10 14.26 12.81
C ARG A 21 -9.73 14.29 13.47
N LYS A 22 -9.54 13.52 14.55
CA LYS A 22 -8.23 13.29 15.13
C LYS A 22 -7.29 12.92 13.98
N ALA A 23 -6.25 13.71 13.78
CA ALA A 23 -5.24 13.40 12.79
C ALA A 23 -4.73 11.99 13.10
N SER A 24 -4.94 11.05 12.18
CA SER A 24 -4.37 9.71 12.30
C SER A 24 -2.85 9.87 12.40
N THR A 25 -2.32 9.46 13.55
CA THR A 25 -0.89 9.48 13.87
C THR A 25 -0.15 8.29 13.25
N GLY A 26 -0.92 7.31 12.75
CA GLY A 26 -0.47 6.04 12.24
C GLY A 26 -0.01 6.03 10.79
N ILE A 27 0.58 4.89 10.42
CA ILE A 27 0.73 4.50 9.03
C ILE A 27 -0.64 4.13 8.45
N SER A 28 -0.85 4.57 7.21
CA SER A 28 -2.02 4.20 6.41
C SER A 28 -1.54 3.49 5.16
N VAL A 29 -1.92 2.22 5.01
CA VAL A 29 -1.73 1.48 3.75
C VAL A 29 -2.48 2.20 2.63
N ASP A 30 -1.85 2.30 1.48
CA ASP A 30 -2.42 2.86 0.25
C ASP A 30 -3.81 2.25 -0.01
N SER A 31 -4.83 3.11 -0.14
CA SER A 31 -6.22 2.70 -0.30
C SER A 31 -6.43 1.83 -1.55
N ALA A 32 -5.58 1.96 -2.57
CA ALA A 32 -5.64 1.13 -3.76
C ALA A 32 -5.21 -0.31 -3.49
N LEU A 33 -4.42 -0.58 -2.44
CA LEU A 33 -3.89 -1.90 -2.12
C LEU A 33 -4.75 -2.68 -1.13
N ARG A 34 -5.51 -1.98 -0.27
CA ARG A 34 -6.35 -2.60 0.78
C ARG A 34 -7.32 -3.67 0.28
N PRO A 35 -8.00 -3.50 -0.89
CA PRO A 35 -8.90 -4.51 -1.43
C PRO A 35 -8.25 -5.87 -1.67
N TYR A 36 -6.93 -5.91 -1.84
CA TYR A 36 -6.21 -7.15 -2.15
C TYR A 36 -5.62 -7.82 -0.90
N VAL A 37 -5.82 -7.24 0.29
CA VAL A 37 -5.32 -7.81 1.54
C VAL A 37 -6.19 -9.00 1.94
N PRO A 38 -5.60 -10.20 2.13
CA PRO A 38 -6.35 -11.35 2.63
C PRO A 38 -6.94 -11.07 4.01
N PRO A 39 -8.21 -11.42 4.27
CA PRO A 39 -8.86 -11.16 5.56
C PRO A 39 -8.21 -11.94 6.73
N ASP A 40 -7.56 -13.05 6.42
CA ASP A 40 -6.82 -13.92 7.34
C ASP A 40 -5.31 -13.56 7.41
N ALA A 41 -4.89 -12.40 6.88
CA ALA A 41 -3.50 -11.96 6.98
C ALA A 41 -3.07 -11.77 8.44
N ASN A 42 -2.01 -12.45 8.87
CA ASN A 42 -1.43 -12.36 10.21
C ASN A 42 -0.30 -11.34 10.30
N VAL A 43 0.36 -11.06 9.16
CA VAL A 43 1.45 -10.09 9.06
C VAL A 43 1.24 -9.21 7.84
N LEU A 44 1.52 -7.93 7.99
CA LEU A 44 1.68 -6.99 6.89
C LEU A 44 3.05 -6.33 6.98
N ALA A 45 3.73 -6.23 5.85
CA ALA A 45 4.90 -5.39 5.69
C ALA A 45 4.68 -4.46 4.51
N GLY A 46 5.07 -3.20 4.62
CA GLY A 46 4.86 -2.22 3.57
C GLY A 46 6.06 -1.32 3.36
N LEU A 47 6.20 -0.87 2.12
CA LEU A 47 7.20 0.07 1.69
C LEU A 47 6.52 1.15 0.84
N ASN A 48 6.55 2.39 1.32
CA ASN A 48 6.19 3.56 0.54
C ASN A 48 7.42 4.06 -0.21
N VAL A 49 7.58 3.56 -1.43
CA VAL A 49 8.75 3.83 -2.28
C VAL A 49 8.83 5.31 -2.64
N ASP A 50 7.70 5.99 -2.83
CA ASP A 50 7.67 7.43 -3.14
C ASP A 50 8.09 8.30 -1.95
N GLN A 51 7.74 7.93 -0.72
CA GLN A 51 8.25 8.60 0.47
C GLN A 51 9.71 8.25 0.72
N LEU A 52 10.12 6.99 0.51
CA LEU A 52 11.51 6.57 0.70
C LEU A 52 12.44 7.42 -0.16
N LYS A 53 12.09 7.67 -1.44
CA LYS A 53 12.85 8.53 -2.35
C LYS A 53 13.00 9.98 -1.89
N LYS A 54 12.07 10.46 -1.06
CA LYS A 54 12.09 11.81 -0.49
C LYS A 54 12.86 11.87 0.82
N SER A 55 13.18 10.73 1.42
CA SER A 55 13.95 10.68 2.66
C SER A 55 15.37 11.23 2.45
N PRO A 56 15.93 12.00 3.40
CA PRO A 56 17.31 12.48 3.31
C PRO A 56 18.33 11.34 3.21
N PHE A 57 18.02 10.19 3.82
CA PHE A 57 18.84 8.99 3.73
C PHE A 57 18.91 8.50 2.28
N TYR A 58 17.76 8.26 1.64
CA TYR A 58 17.76 7.78 0.26
C TYR A 58 18.49 8.74 -0.67
N GLN A 59 18.21 10.05 -0.61
CA GLN A 59 18.87 11.04 -1.47
C GLN A 59 20.39 11.09 -1.27
N ARG A 60 20.86 10.88 -0.04
CA ARG A 60 22.31 10.83 0.26
C ARG A 60 22.98 9.58 -0.29
N TYR A 61 22.26 8.46 -0.34
CA TYR A 61 22.84 7.15 -0.64
C TYR A 61 22.36 6.52 -1.95
N GLU A 62 21.47 7.15 -2.72
CA GLU A 62 20.86 6.56 -3.93
C GLU A 62 21.89 6.04 -4.94
N ASN A 63 22.98 6.78 -5.16
CA ASN A 63 24.06 6.39 -6.06
C ASN A 63 24.92 5.23 -5.52
N LYS A 64 24.83 4.94 -4.22
CA LYS A 64 25.49 3.81 -3.53
C LYS A 64 24.55 2.62 -3.34
N LEU A 65 23.24 2.84 -3.39
CA LEU A 65 22.20 1.81 -3.39
C LEU A 65 22.12 1.16 -4.78
N ASN A 66 23.24 0.56 -5.20
CA ASN A 66 23.27 -0.25 -6.41
C ASN A 66 22.73 -1.65 -6.05
N PHE A 67 21.52 -1.93 -6.51
CA PHE A 67 20.92 -3.24 -6.42
C PHE A 67 20.96 -3.87 -7.82
N PRO A 68 21.87 -4.84 -8.09
CA PRO A 68 22.00 -5.47 -9.41
C PRO A 68 20.69 -6.05 -9.95
N LEU A 69 19.79 -6.45 -9.04
CA LEU A 69 18.45 -6.94 -9.38
C LEU A 69 17.56 -5.86 -10.03
N PHE A 70 17.72 -4.59 -9.64
CA PHE A 70 16.94 -3.49 -10.19
C PHE A 70 17.41 -3.11 -11.59
N ASP A 71 18.73 -3.12 -11.81
CA ASP A 71 19.31 -2.88 -13.13
C ASP A 71 18.93 -4.01 -14.11
N ALA A 72 19.05 -5.28 -13.67
CA ALA A 72 18.59 -6.42 -14.46
C ALA A 72 17.08 -6.37 -14.75
N GLY A 73 16.27 -5.86 -13.80
CA GLY A 73 14.83 -5.64 -14.02
C GLY A 73 14.57 -4.58 -15.10
N SER A 74 15.26 -3.44 -15.01
CA SER A 74 15.13 -2.35 -15.98
C SER A 74 15.50 -2.82 -17.39
N GLU A 75 16.62 -3.51 -17.53
CA GLU A 75 17.12 -3.99 -18.82
C GLU A 75 16.26 -5.12 -19.41
N ARG A 76 15.91 -6.12 -18.60
CA ARG A 76 15.30 -7.37 -19.10
C ARG A 76 13.78 -7.28 -19.18
N ILE A 77 13.13 -6.71 -18.17
CA ILE A 77 11.66 -6.63 -18.11
C ILE A 77 11.13 -5.22 -18.38
N GLY A 78 12.00 -4.22 -18.59
CA GLY A 78 11.58 -2.83 -18.87
C GLY A 78 10.91 -2.15 -17.68
N LEU A 79 11.14 -2.67 -16.47
CA LEU A 79 10.61 -2.15 -15.21
C LEU A 79 11.80 -1.78 -14.34
N ASP A 80 11.97 -0.49 -14.05
CA ASP A 80 12.94 -0.03 -13.06
C ASP A 80 12.20 0.18 -11.73
N PRO A 81 12.42 -0.67 -10.71
CA PRO A 81 11.78 -0.52 -9.41
C PRO A 81 11.96 0.87 -8.77
N ARG A 82 13.08 1.54 -9.05
CA ARG A 82 13.40 2.89 -8.53
C ARG A 82 12.59 3.98 -9.22
N ARG A 83 12.17 3.78 -10.47
CA ARG A 83 11.37 4.78 -11.20
C ARG A 83 9.88 4.47 -11.19
N ASP A 84 9.57 3.18 -11.31
CA ASP A 84 8.26 2.69 -11.70
C ASP A 84 7.42 2.23 -10.50
N LEU A 85 8.02 1.83 -9.37
CA LEU A 85 7.24 1.49 -8.16
C LEU A 85 6.98 2.70 -7.27
N SER A 86 5.77 2.75 -6.70
CA SER A 86 5.31 3.76 -5.74
C SER A 86 5.01 3.18 -4.36
N ASN A 87 4.42 1.98 -4.30
CA ASN A 87 4.12 1.29 -3.05
C ASN A 87 4.29 -0.23 -3.23
N VAL A 88 4.78 -0.88 -2.19
CA VAL A 88 4.81 -2.34 -2.07
C VAL A 88 4.17 -2.72 -0.74
N LEU A 89 3.33 -3.74 -0.77
CA LEU A 89 2.69 -4.35 0.39
C LEU A 89 2.86 -5.86 0.29
N VAL A 90 3.24 -6.47 1.40
CA VAL A 90 3.31 -7.92 1.54
C VAL A 90 2.33 -8.32 2.63
N ALA A 91 1.43 -9.23 2.32
CA ALA A 91 0.52 -9.84 3.27
C ALA A 91 0.84 -11.31 3.45
N TRP A 92 0.89 -11.79 4.69
CA TRP A 92 1.18 -13.19 5.01
C TRP A 92 0.12 -13.77 5.93
N THR A 93 -0.46 -14.91 5.55
CA THR A 93 -1.54 -15.61 6.29
C THR A 93 -1.02 -16.67 7.25
N GLY A 94 0.30 -16.71 7.50
CA GLY A 94 0.94 -17.81 8.22
C GLY A 94 1.31 -19.00 7.32
N LYS A 95 0.66 -19.14 6.16
CA LYS A 95 0.91 -20.22 5.18
C LYS A 95 1.32 -19.70 3.82
N GLN A 96 0.66 -18.64 3.36
CA GLN A 96 0.86 -18.07 2.03
C GLN A 96 1.21 -16.59 2.14
N SER A 97 2.06 -16.13 1.23
CA SER A 97 2.40 -14.72 1.07
C SER A 97 1.82 -14.18 -0.22
N LEU A 98 1.32 -12.95 -0.16
CA LEU A 98 0.86 -12.20 -1.32
C LEU A 98 1.65 -10.90 -1.39
N PHE A 99 2.38 -10.74 -2.48
CA PHE A 99 3.07 -9.51 -2.84
C PHE A 99 2.14 -8.66 -3.69
N ILE A 100 1.98 -7.40 -3.29
CA ILE A 100 1.11 -6.44 -3.92
C ILE A 100 1.96 -5.21 -4.21
N ALA A 101 2.18 -4.89 -5.48
CA ALA A 101 2.93 -3.70 -5.85
C ALA A 101 2.08 -2.76 -6.69
N ARG A 102 2.22 -1.46 -6.42
CA ARG A 102 1.63 -0.37 -7.19
C ARG A 102 2.71 0.46 -7.85
N GLY A 103 2.47 0.88 -9.08
CA GLY A 103 3.43 1.70 -9.81
C GLY A 103 2.94 2.20 -11.17
N ARG A 104 3.88 2.78 -11.90
CA ARG A 104 3.74 3.24 -13.28
C ARG A 104 4.48 2.25 -14.19
N PHE A 105 3.81 1.14 -14.48
CA PHE A 105 4.35 0.12 -15.38
C PHE A 105 3.28 -0.37 -16.33
N ASN A 106 3.70 -0.88 -17.49
CA ASN A 106 2.79 -1.54 -18.41
C ASN A 106 2.69 -3.02 -18.01
N ALA A 107 1.71 -3.31 -17.17
CA ALA A 107 1.44 -4.63 -16.59
C ALA A 107 1.48 -5.78 -17.63
N PRO A 108 0.71 -5.74 -18.74
CA PRO A 108 0.79 -6.76 -19.79
C PRO A 108 2.18 -6.96 -20.38
N VAL A 109 2.94 -5.86 -20.59
CA VAL A 109 4.30 -5.93 -21.15
C VAL A 109 5.26 -6.59 -20.15
N VAL A 110 5.18 -6.20 -18.87
CA VAL A 110 6.00 -6.80 -17.81
C VAL A 110 5.69 -8.30 -17.67
N GLN A 111 4.39 -8.66 -17.66
CA GLN A 111 3.95 -10.06 -17.59
C GLN A 111 4.51 -10.88 -18.75
N LYS A 112 4.35 -10.39 -19.98
CA LYS A 112 4.86 -11.06 -21.18
C LYS A 112 6.37 -11.31 -21.07
N LYS A 113 7.14 -10.29 -20.69
CA LYS A 113 8.60 -10.42 -20.55
C LYS A 113 9.00 -11.39 -19.43
N LEU A 114 8.27 -11.43 -18.31
CA LEU A 114 8.51 -12.40 -17.26
C LEU A 114 8.28 -13.84 -17.75
N ILE A 115 7.21 -14.06 -18.52
CA ILE A 115 6.95 -15.36 -19.17
C ILE A 115 8.05 -15.71 -20.17
N ASP A 116 8.47 -14.76 -21.02
CA ASP A 116 9.54 -14.95 -22.00
C ASP A 116 10.89 -15.30 -21.33
N LEU A 117 11.12 -14.83 -20.08
CA LEU A 117 12.26 -15.17 -19.24
C LEU A 117 12.11 -16.50 -18.48
N GLY A 118 11.00 -17.22 -18.66
CA GLY A 118 10.72 -18.49 -17.97
C GLY A 118 10.34 -18.33 -16.49
N VAL A 119 9.93 -17.13 -16.06
CA VAL A 119 9.47 -16.89 -14.69
C VAL A 119 8.02 -17.35 -14.56
N HIS A 120 7.82 -18.52 -13.93
CA HIS A 120 6.52 -19.12 -13.71
C HIS A 120 6.04 -18.88 -12.27
N ILE A 121 5.78 -17.61 -11.94
CA ILE A 121 5.19 -17.22 -10.65
C ILE A 121 3.73 -16.85 -10.90
N PRO A 122 2.77 -17.42 -10.16
CA PRO A 122 1.40 -16.97 -10.18
C PRO A 122 1.29 -15.46 -9.96
N MET A 123 0.67 -14.75 -10.90
CA MET A 123 0.50 -13.31 -10.85
C MET A 123 -0.76 -12.84 -11.56
N ALA A 124 -1.31 -11.72 -11.09
CA ALA A 124 -2.46 -11.06 -11.71
C ALA A 124 -2.26 -9.55 -11.73
N PHE A 125 -2.94 -8.91 -12.69
CA PHE A 125 -2.91 -7.46 -12.89
C PHE A 125 -4.33 -6.92 -12.83
N PRO A 126 -4.91 -6.80 -11.62
CA PRO A 126 -6.31 -6.38 -11.46
C PRO A 126 -6.55 -4.95 -11.97
N LYS A 127 -5.50 -4.14 -12.05
CA LYS A 127 -5.48 -2.79 -12.64
C LYS A 127 -4.15 -2.58 -13.37
N SER A 128 -4.10 -1.63 -14.30
CA SER A 128 -2.88 -1.32 -15.07
C SER A 128 -1.67 -0.91 -14.23
N SER A 129 -1.91 -0.41 -13.01
CA SER A 129 -0.89 0.05 -12.06
C SER A 129 -0.66 -0.89 -10.87
N ILE A 130 -1.31 -2.06 -10.84
CA ILE A 130 -1.24 -3.00 -9.71
C ILE A 130 -0.85 -4.37 -10.21
N VAL A 131 0.12 -4.99 -9.54
CA VAL A 131 0.50 -6.39 -9.72
C VAL A 131 0.36 -7.13 -8.40
N LEU A 132 -0.22 -8.32 -8.49
CA LEU A 132 -0.32 -9.30 -7.42
C LEU A 132 0.59 -10.47 -7.79
N ALA A 133 1.37 -10.97 -6.85
CA ALA A 133 2.18 -12.18 -7.05
C ALA A 133 2.19 -13.04 -5.79
N SER A 134 2.12 -14.36 -5.96
CA SER A 134 2.18 -15.33 -4.86
C SER A 134 2.85 -16.61 -5.32
N SER A 135 3.18 -17.49 -4.38
CA SER A 135 3.62 -18.84 -4.68
C SER A 135 2.48 -19.75 -5.16
N THR A 136 1.22 -19.39 -4.94
CA THR A 136 0.06 -20.18 -5.32
C THR A 136 -0.93 -19.38 -6.15
N GLN A 137 -1.47 -20.00 -7.21
CA GLN A 137 -2.50 -19.38 -8.05
C GLN A 137 -3.77 -19.08 -7.26
N SER A 138 -4.17 -19.98 -6.36
CA SER A 138 -5.35 -19.80 -5.50
C SER A 138 -5.29 -18.54 -4.64
N MET A 139 -4.11 -18.12 -4.18
CA MET A 139 -3.95 -16.89 -3.41
C MET A 139 -4.13 -15.64 -4.30
N VAL A 140 -3.61 -15.68 -5.52
CA VAL A 140 -3.78 -14.60 -6.51
C VAL A 140 -5.24 -14.47 -6.94
N ASP A 141 -5.91 -15.60 -7.20
CA ASP A 141 -7.32 -15.63 -7.59
C ASP A 141 -8.19 -15.10 -6.46
N ALA A 142 -8.00 -15.62 -5.24
CA ALA A 142 -8.75 -15.15 -4.07
C ALA A 142 -8.58 -13.65 -3.81
N ALA A 143 -7.37 -13.11 -4.01
CA ALA A 143 -7.11 -11.67 -3.87
C ALA A 143 -7.76 -10.83 -4.97
N THR A 144 -7.93 -11.38 -6.18
CA THR A 144 -8.53 -10.66 -7.31
C THR A 144 -10.05 -10.68 -7.26
N GLU A 145 -10.65 -11.79 -6.80
CA GLU A 145 -12.10 -11.97 -6.74
C GLU A 145 -12.73 -11.34 -5.48
N ARG A 146 -12.00 -11.33 -4.36
CA ARG A 146 -12.52 -10.83 -3.08
C ARG A 146 -12.15 -9.37 -2.90
N ASN A 147 -13.12 -8.58 -2.45
CA ASN A 147 -12.85 -7.24 -1.93
C ASN A 147 -12.43 -7.34 -0.46
N GLY A 148 -11.16 -7.62 -0.24
CA GLY A 148 -10.54 -7.71 1.08
C GLY A 148 -10.49 -6.36 1.81
N SER A 149 -10.04 -6.41 3.06
CA SER A 149 -9.77 -5.23 3.86
C SER A 149 -8.65 -5.52 4.84
N ILE A 150 -8.07 -4.47 5.43
CA ILE A 150 -7.06 -4.66 6.46
C ILE A 150 -7.76 -5.13 7.72
N PRO A 151 -7.35 -6.26 8.29
CA PRO A 151 -7.93 -6.77 9.52
C PRO A 151 -7.75 -5.80 10.69
N GLU A 152 -8.76 -5.72 11.57
CA GLU A 152 -8.83 -4.69 12.61
C GLU A 152 -7.61 -4.67 13.54
N GLU A 153 -7.09 -5.84 13.94
CA GLU A 153 -5.92 -5.92 14.82
C GLU A 153 -4.67 -5.37 14.14
N LEU A 154 -4.48 -5.67 12.85
CA LEU A 154 -3.39 -5.10 12.06
C LEU A 154 -3.59 -3.61 11.85
N GLN A 155 -4.82 -3.16 11.65
CA GLN A 155 -5.13 -1.73 11.52
C GLN A 155 -4.81 -0.98 12.81
N GLN A 156 -5.11 -1.55 13.98
CA GLN A 156 -4.72 -0.99 15.28
C GLN A 156 -3.20 -0.92 15.43
N ARG A 157 -2.47 -1.97 15.03
CA ARG A 157 -1.00 -1.95 15.05
C ARG A 157 -0.41 -0.88 14.13
N LEU A 158 -0.96 -0.71 12.93
CA LEU A 158 -0.54 0.36 12.01
C LEU A 158 -0.74 1.76 12.61
N GLN A 159 -1.74 1.95 13.47
CA GLN A 159 -1.94 3.23 14.17
C GLN A 159 -0.84 3.55 15.20
N SER A 160 -0.10 2.54 15.65
CA SER A 160 1.01 2.72 16.60
C SER A 160 2.34 3.09 15.93
N ILE A 161 2.44 2.94 14.61
CA ILE A 161 3.65 3.27 13.85
C ILE A 161 3.64 4.76 13.48
N PRO A 162 4.74 5.50 13.67
CA PRO A 162 4.86 6.88 13.22
C PRO A 162 4.54 7.03 11.72
N ARG A 163 3.67 7.99 11.39
CA ARG A 163 3.23 8.24 10.01
C ARG A 163 4.34 8.50 8.98
N GLY A 164 5.53 8.90 9.44
CA GLY A 164 6.68 9.19 8.59
C GLY A 164 7.48 7.96 8.16
N ASP A 165 7.23 6.79 8.75
CA ASP A 165 8.02 5.59 8.44
C ASP A 165 7.71 5.08 7.03
N GLU A 166 8.74 5.02 6.18
CA GLU A 166 8.57 4.59 4.80
C GLU A 166 8.56 3.07 4.65
N LEU A 167 9.21 2.36 5.59
CA LEU A 167 9.26 0.91 5.69
C LEU A 167 8.72 0.48 7.06
N TRP A 168 7.79 -0.47 7.08
CA TRP A 168 7.16 -0.93 8.31
C TRP A 168 6.74 -2.39 8.23
N LEU A 169 6.55 -3.00 9.41
CA LEU A 169 6.02 -4.35 9.57
C LEU A 169 5.13 -4.40 10.82
N VAL A 170 3.99 -5.08 10.70
CA VAL A 170 3.06 -5.34 11.81
C VAL A 170 2.63 -6.80 11.79
N SER A 171 2.45 -7.40 12.98
CA SER A 171 1.89 -8.74 13.15
C SER A 171 0.73 -8.72 14.15
N ARG A 172 -0.14 -9.74 14.07
CA ARG A 172 -1.21 -9.97 15.07
C ARG A 172 -0.72 -10.72 16.33
N GLY A 173 0.53 -11.16 16.34
CA GLY A 173 1.19 -11.90 17.43
C GLY A 173 2.65 -12.15 17.07
#